data_AF-G7WGG1-F1
#
_entry.id   AF-G7WGG1-F1
#
_cell.length_a   1.000
_cell.length_b   1.000
_cell.length_c   1.000
_cell.angle_alpha   90.00
_cell.angle_beta   90.00
_cell.angle_gamma   90.00
#
_symmetry.space_group_name_H-M   'P 1'
#
loop_
_entity.id
_entity.type
_entity.pdbx_description
1 polymer ?
#
loop_
_entity_poly.entity_id
_entity_poly.type
_entity_poly.pdbx_seq_one_letter_code
_entity_poly.pdbx_strand_id
1 'polypeptide(L)'
;MANQLEKLRKENNVLDRQLSKENNAIITDMVCYLRSSDLCDYDIEIIRKELTGMALETQLRNEKFDDVIGDDYKSLCNELMKNGRTKTLYEKTLTLLYILVYGVGTLYLVEILFSSTIINIFKLGQFTMPITSGFLISSLLAVVIAFGVYGYFTRNSFEFSKHNRKTQIVFIIGFTAAWAVVMLTKVFMGKNTIISINCIYPIVFLAIAFVLLKTLEDQYVNNLFKTYN
;
A
#
# COMPACT_ATOMS: atom_id res chain seq x y z
N MET A 1 4.55 21.47 0.96
CA MET A 1 3.58 21.83 2.03
C MET A 1 2.83 20.57 2.38
N ALA A 2 2.85 20.15 3.64
CA ALA A 2 2.09 18.97 4.05
C ALA A 2 0.60 19.30 4.00
N ASN A 3 -0.18 18.51 3.26
CA ASN A 3 -1.63 18.66 3.24
C ASN A 3 -2.21 18.29 4.64
N GLN A 4 -3.46 18.66 4.91
CA GLN A 4 -4.12 18.42 6.21
C GLN A 4 -4.08 16.94 6.64
N LEU A 5 -4.24 16.03 5.68
CA LEU A 5 -4.15 14.59 5.90
C LEU A 5 -2.75 14.16 6.34
N GLU A 6 -1.68 14.70 5.77
CA GLU A 6 -0.32 14.44 6.23
C GLU A 6 -0.08 14.92 7.66
N LYS A 7 -0.67 16.06 8.05
CA LYS A 7 -0.59 16.53 9.44
C LYS A 7 -1.27 15.54 10.39
N LEU A 8 -2.47 15.10 10.05
CA LEU A 8 -3.23 14.12 10.83
C LEU A 8 -2.48 12.78 10.94
N ARG A 9 -1.91 12.28 9.83
CA ARG A 9 -1.05 11.09 9.82
C ARG A 9 0.13 11.23 10.78
N LYS A 10 0.78 12.40 10.80
CA LYS A 10 1.90 12.67 11.73
C LYS A 10 1.45 12.68 13.18
N GLU A 11 0.32 13.31 13.50
CA GLU A 11 -0.26 13.29 14.85
C GLU A 11 -0.56 11.86 15.30
N ASN A 12 -1.25 11.07 14.48
CA ASN A 12 -1.56 9.67 14.78
C ASN A 12 -0.30 8.83 14.98
N ASN A 13 0.72 9.02 14.14
CA ASN A 13 1.99 8.31 14.29
C ASN A 13 2.71 8.64 15.61
N VAL A 14 2.50 9.84 16.17
CA VAL A 14 3.04 10.22 17.48
C VAL A 14 2.24 9.55 18.61
N LEU A 15 0.91 9.50 18.49
CA LEU A 15 0.04 8.83 19.47
C LEU A 15 0.27 7.32 19.51
N ASP A 16 0.39 6.68 18.36
CA ASP A 16 0.58 5.22 18.26
C ASP A 16 1.87 4.73 18.93
N ARG A 17 2.89 5.60 19.04
CA ARG A 17 4.15 5.30 19.76
C ARG A 17 3.96 5.21 21.28
N GLN A 18 2.86 5.72 21.80
CA GLN A 18 2.53 5.71 23.23
C GLN A 18 1.72 4.47 23.63
N LEU A 19 1.18 3.73 22.66
CA LEU A 19 0.44 2.50 22.88
C LEU A 19 1.37 1.38 23.37
N SER A 20 0.83 0.55 24.26
CA SER A 20 1.39 -0.76 24.58
C SER A 20 1.47 -1.63 23.33
N LYS A 21 2.33 -2.67 23.36
CA LYS A 21 2.45 -3.60 22.23
C LYS A 21 1.12 -4.29 21.88
N GLU A 22 0.34 -4.60 22.90
CA GLU A 22 -0.98 -5.24 22.78
C GLU A 22 -1.98 -4.31 22.09
N ASN A 23 -2.16 -3.10 22.64
CA ASN A 23 -3.08 -2.12 22.05
C ASN A 23 -2.64 -1.71 20.64
N ASN A 24 -1.34 -1.54 20.40
CA ASN A 24 -0.82 -1.22 19.07
C ASN A 24 -1.16 -2.29 18.03
N ALA A 25 -1.06 -3.58 18.40
CA ALA A 25 -1.45 -4.68 17.51
C ALA A 25 -2.94 -4.62 17.15
N ILE A 26 -3.81 -4.45 18.16
CA ILE A 26 -5.26 -4.35 17.95
C ILE A 26 -5.61 -3.15 17.06
N ILE A 27 -5.09 -1.96 17.37
CA ILE A 27 -5.31 -0.75 16.57
C ILE A 27 -4.81 -0.94 15.14
N THR A 28 -3.65 -1.58 14.96
CA THR A 28 -3.10 -1.89 13.63
C THR A 28 -4.04 -2.79 12.83
N ASP A 29 -4.60 -3.83 13.45
CA ASP A 29 -5.53 -4.75 12.78
C ASP A 29 -6.83 -4.06 12.37
N MET A 30 -7.37 -3.22 13.26
CA MET A 30 -8.56 -2.41 13.00
C MET A 30 -8.33 -1.44 11.83
N VAL A 31 -7.23 -0.69 11.86
CA VAL A 31 -6.91 0.27 10.79
C VAL A 31 -6.62 -0.46 9.47
N CYS A 32 -5.95 -1.61 9.49
CA CYS A 32 -5.77 -2.44 8.30
C CYS A 32 -7.11 -2.90 7.72
N TYR A 33 -8.05 -3.30 8.58
CA TYR A 33 -9.38 -3.69 8.15
C TYR A 33 -10.17 -2.51 7.58
N LEU A 34 -10.11 -1.34 8.21
CA LEU A 34 -10.70 -0.08 7.70
C LEU A 34 -10.18 0.26 6.30
N ARG A 35 -8.88 0.07 6.03
CA ARG A 35 -8.26 0.28 4.71
C ARG A 35 -8.69 -0.72 3.64
N SER A 36 -9.37 -1.81 4.00
CA SER A 36 -9.97 -2.73 3.02
C SER A 36 -11.29 -2.22 2.44
N SER A 37 -11.86 -1.19 3.05
CA SER A 37 -13.14 -0.58 2.64
C SER A 37 -12.93 0.57 1.64
N ASP A 38 -14.05 1.11 1.18
CA ASP A 38 -14.08 2.30 0.33
C ASP A 38 -13.99 3.62 1.12
N LEU A 39 -13.70 3.59 2.42
CA LEU A 39 -13.56 4.81 3.22
C LEU A 39 -12.48 5.74 2.64
N CYS A 40 -12.73 7.05 2.65
CA CYS A 40 -11.73 8.03 2.29
C CYS A 40 -10.57 8.05 3.29
N ASP A 41 -9.37 8.34 2.79
CA ASP A 41 -8.14 8.25 3.60
C ASP A 41 -8.17 9.18 4.83
N TYR A 42 -8.87 10.32 4.72
CA TYR A 42 -9.03 11.25 5.82
C TYR A 42 -9.88 10.66 6.95
N ASP A 43 -11.02 10.06 6.63
CA ASP A 43 -11.88 9.45 7.65
C ASP A 43 -11.22 8.26 8.32
N ILE A 44 -10.43 7.47 7.57
CA ILE A 44 -9.60 6.41 8.16
C ILE A 44 -8.65 6.98 9.23
N GLU A 45 -8.01 8.11 8.97
CA GLU A 45 -7.08 8.71 9.93
C GLU A 45 -7.81 9.42 11.10
N ILE A 46 -9.03 9.95 10.89
CA ILE A 46 -9.87 10.44 12.00
C ILE A 46 -10.29 9.28 12.90
N ILE A 47 -10.80 8.20 12.32
CA ILE A 47 -11.20 7.00 13.05
C ILE A 47 -10.00 6.40 13.78
N ARG A 48 -8.82 6.32 13.14
CA ARG A 48 -7.58 5.89 13.80
C ARG A 48 -7.26 6.75 15.02
N LYS A 49 -7.39 8.08 14.91
CA LYS A 49 -7.13 8.99 16.04
C LYS A 49 -8.06 8.71 17.22
N GLU A 50 -9.35 8.50 16.95
CA GLU A 50 -10.36 8.18 17.96
C GLU A 50 -10.09 6.82 18.62
N LEU A 51 -9.82 5.78 17.82
CA LEU A 51 -9.50 4.44 18.32
C LEU A 51 -8.22 4.46 19.16
N THR A 52 -7.16 5.13 18.69
CA THR A 52 -5.91 5.29 19.44
C THR A 52 -6.14 6.07 20.74
N GLY A 53 -6.96 7.12 20.71
CA GLY A 53 -7.33 7.90 21.90
C GLY A 53 -8.02 7.03 22.97
N MET A 54 -9.04 6.27 22.57
CA MET A 54 -9.72 5.32 23.46
C MET A 54 -8.73 4.29 24.02
N ALA A 55 -7.85 3.73 23.20
CA ALA A 55 -6.86 2.74 23.64
C ALA A 55 -5.81 3.33 24.61
N LEU A 56 -5.48 4.62 24.49
CA LEU A 56 -4.61 5.29 25.46
C LEU A 56 -5.34 5.55 26.78
N GLU A 57 -6.62 5.93 26.75
CA GLU A 57 -7.41 6.11 27.96
C GLU A 57 -7.59 4.80 28.73
N THR A 58 -7.88 3.68 28.06
CA THR A 58 -7.98 2.37 28.73
C THR A 58 -6.65 1.96 29.34
N GLN A 59 -5.55 2.18 28.62
CA GLN A 59 -4.20 1.93 29.12
C GLN A 59 -3.88 2.76 30.37
N LEU A 60 -4.29 4.03 30.41
CA LEU A 60 -4.11 4.89 31.59
C LEU A 60 -4.93 4.40 32.79
N ARG A 61 -6.11 3.81 32.55
CA ARG A 61 -6.94 3.18 33.58
C ARG A 61 -6.46 1.78 33.99
N ASN A 62 -5.42 1.24 33.34
CA ASN A 62 -4.97 -0.15 33.47
C ASN A 62 -6.09 -1.18 33.18
N GLU A 63 -7.02 -0.81 32.28
CA GLU A 63 -8.08 -1.68 31.77
C GLU A 63 -7.63 -2.29 30.44
N LYS A 64 -8.20 -3.44 30.06
CA LYS A 64 -7.99 -3.96 28.71
C LYS A 64 -8.85 -3.20 27.73
N PHE A 65 -8.37 -3.06 26.50
CA PHE A 65 -9.15 -2.44 25.45
C PHE A 65 -10.41 -3.25 25.10
N ASP A 66 -10.31 -4.58 25.18
CA ASP A 66 -11.43 -5.53 25.08
C ASP A 66 -12.57 -5.20 26.07
N ASP A 67 -12.22 -4.80 27.30
CA ASP A 67 -13.21 -4.55 28.36
C ASP A 67 -14.08 -3.31 28.08
N VAL A 68 -13.61 -2.41 27.21
CA VAL A 68 -14.29 -1.14 26.90
C VAL A 68 -15.05 -1.20 25.58
N ILE A 69 -14.51 -1.90 24.58
CA ILE A 69 -15.10 -1.98 23.24
C ILE A 69 -15.87 -3.29 23.01
N GLY A 70 -15.58 -4.32 23.81
CA GLY A 70 -16.02 -5.70 23.58
C GLY A 70 -15.11 -6.44 22.61
N ASP A 71 -15.20 -7.77 22.63
CA ASP A 71 -14.31 -8.68 21.88
C ASP A 71 -14.55 -8.70 20.34
N ASP A 72 -15.48 -7.90 19.83
CA ASP A 72 -15.85 -7.86 18.39
C ASP A 72 -15.39 -6.56 17.69
N TYR A 73 -14.07 -6.41 17.58
CA TYR A 73 -13.43 -5.33 16.83
C TYR A 73 -13.89 -5.23 15.37
N LYS A 74 -14.25 -6.36 14.76
CA LYS A 74 -14.69 -6.41 13.37
C LYS A 74 -16.07 -5.76 13.23
N SER A 75 -16.99 -6.05 14.14
CA SER A 75 -18.31 -5.40 14.17
C SER A 75 -18.19 -3.89 14.38
N LEU A 76 -17.36 -3.44 15.32
CA LEU A 76 -17.09 -2.01 15.51
C LEU A 76 -16.56 -1.37 14.22
N CYS A 77 -15.56 -1.98 13.58
CA CYS A 77 -15.03 -1.44 12.32
C CYS A 77 -16.09 -1.39 11.22
N ASN A 78 -16.97 -2.39 11.12
CA ASN A 78 -18.07 -2.38 10.14
C ASN A 78 -19.05 -1.23 10.39
N GLU A 79 -19.31 -0.88 11.65
CA GLU A 79 -20.15 0.27 12.00
C GLU A 79 -19.47 1.58 11.62
N LEU A 80 -18.19 1.73 11.95
CA LEU A 80 -17.38 2.90 11.57
C LEU A 80 -17.30 3.07 10.04
N MET A 81 -17.22 1.98 9.28
CA MET A 81 -17.28 2.00 7.81
C MET A 81 -18.60 2.50 7.25
N LYS A 82 -19.73 2.24 7.92
CA LYS A 82 -21.06 2.70 7.47
C LYS A 82 -21.26 4.19 7.66
N ASN A 83 -20.65 4.74 8.72
CA ASN A 83 -20.80 6.15 9.08
C ASN A 83 -19.76 7.05 8.43
N GLY A 84 -18.63 6.49 7.99
CA GLY A 84 -17.58 7.24 7.30
C GLY A 84 -17.89 7.48 5.82
N ARG A 85 -17.24 8.50 5.26
CA ARG A 85 -17.40 8.90 3.87
C ARG A 85 -16.62 7.97 2.96
N THR A 86 -17.21 7.64 1.82
CA THR A 86 -16.59 6.79 0.82
C THR A 86 -15.83 7.59 -0.23
N LYS A 87 -14.77 6.99 -0.77
CA LYS A 87 -13.97 7.53 -1.87
C LYS A 87 -14.83 7.74 -3.10
N THR A 88 -14.70 8.92 -3.70
CA THR A 88 -15.32 9.18 -5.01
C THR A 88 -14.63 8.34 -6.09
N LEU A 89 -15.30 8.13 -7.23
CA LEU A 89 -14.68 7.46 -8.38
C LEU A 89 -13.39 8.17 -8.84
N TYR A 90 -13.36 9.49 -8.77
CA TYR A 90 -12.18 10.29 -9.07
C TYR A 90 -11.02 9.97 -8.11
N GLU A 91 -11.29 9.93 -6.80
CA GLU A 91 -10.27 9.58 -5.80
C GLU A 91 -9.74 8.16 -5.99
N LYS A 92 -10.64 7.19 -6.22
CA LYS A 92 -10.26 5.79 -6.45
C LYS A 92 -9.36 5.65 -7.67
N THR A 93 -9.71 6.29 -8.78
CA THR A 93 -8.93 6.23 -10.03
C THR A 93 -7.58 6.93 -9.89
N LEU A 94 -7.55 8.11 -9.26
CA LEU A 94 -6.31 8.85 -9.00
C LEU A 94 -5.35 8.05 -8.10
N THR A 95 -5.88 7.48 -7.01
CA THR A 95 -5.10 6.61 -6.09
C THR A 95 -4.55 5.40 -6.83
N LEU A 96 -5.37 4.74 -7.65
CA LEU A 96 -4.96 3.58 -8.44
C LEU A 96 -3.82 3.94 -9.41
N LEU A 97 -3.96 5.04 -10.15
CA LEU A 97 -2.93 5.51 -11.08
C LEU A 97 -1.63 5.84 -10.36
N TYR A 98 -1.71 6.51 -9.20
CA TYR A 98 -0.55 6.83 -8.38
C TYR A 98 0.18 5.56 -7.94
N ILE A 99 -0.54 4.57 -7.41
CA ILE A 99 0.02 3.27 -7.01
C ILE A 99 0.65 2.56 -8.21
N LEU A 100 0.00 2.57 -9.37
CA LEU A 100 0.51 1.92 -10.58
C LEU A 100 1.79 2.59 -11.08
N VAL A 101 1.85 3.92 -11.17
CA VAL A 101 3.05 4.65 -11.59
C VAL A 101 4.21 4.38 -10.63
N TYR A 102 3.95 4.43 -9.33
CA TYR A 102 4.97 4.15 -8.32
C TYR A 102 5.45 2.69 -8.36
N GLY A 103 4.52 1.74 -8.44
CA GLY A 103 4.81 0.31 -8.50
C GLY A 103 5.58 -0.09 -9.76
N VAL A 104 5.10 0.33 -10.93
CA VAL A 104 5.77 0.08 -12.22
C VAL A 104 7.13 0.77 -12.27
N GLY A 105 7.25 2.01 -11.77
CA GLY A 105 8.54 2.70 -11.68
C GLY A 105 9.54 1.97 -10.79
N THR A 106 9.09 1.46 -9.64
CA THR A 106 9.94 0.66 -8.75
C THR A 106 10.41 -0.62 -9.43
N LEU A 107 9.50 -1.36 -10.09
CA LEU A 107 9.85 -2.58 -10.83
C LEU A 107 10.84 -2.29 -11.98
N TYR A 108 10.66 -1.17 -12.68
CA TYR A 108 11.56 -0.76 -13.76
C TYR A 108 12.96 -0.42 -13.24
N LEU A 109 13.06 0.31 -12.13
CA LEU A 109 14.35 0.61 -11.49
C LEU A 109 15.04 -0.67 -11.02
N VAL A 110 14.30 -1.60 -10.42
CA VAL A 110 14.82 -2.94 -10.05
C VAL A 110 15.34 -3.66 -11.29
N GLU A 111 14.64 -3.63 -12.43
CA GLU A 111 15.13 -4.27 -13.67
C GLU A 111 16.45 -3.65 -14.16
N ILE A 112 16.60 -2.33 -14.08
CA ILE A 112 17.87 -1.67 -14.43
C ILE A 112 19.00 -2.16 -13.50
N LEU A 113 18.75 -2.24 -12.19
CA LEU A 113 19.74 -2.66 -11.19
C LEU A 113 20.21 -4.11 -11.39
N PHE A 114 19.30 -5.02 -11.75
CA PHE A 114 19.59 -6.45 -11.86
C PHE A 114 19.90 -6.93 -13.30
N SER A 115 19.78 -6.05 -14.30
CA SER A 115 20.15 -6.37 -15.68
C SER A 115 21.59 -5.96 -16.00
N SER A 116 22.11 -6.45 -17.14
CA SER A 116 23.43 -6.02 -17.65
C SER A 116 23.48 -4.53 -18.01
N THR A 117 22.33 -3.85 -18.06
CA THR A 117 22.22 -2.42 -18.35
C THR A 117 23.01 -1.56 -17.37
N ILE A 118 23.03 -1.88 -16.07
CA ILE A 118 23.82 -1.10 -15.10
C ILE A 118 25.32 -1.16 -15.42
N ILE A 119 25.82 -2.33 -15.82
CA ILE A 119 27.22 -2.53 -16.20
C ILE A 119 27.54 -1.73 -17.47
N ASN A 120 26.64 -1.72 -18.45
CA ASN A 120 26.81 -0.97 -19.70
C ASN A 120 26.81 0.55 -19.47
N ILE A 121 25.99 1.04 -18.55
CA ILE A 121 25.99 2.46 -18.16
C ILE A 121 27.33 2.83 -17.55
N PHE A 122 27.80 2.08 -16.54
CA PHE A 122 29.04 2.40 -15.82
C PHE A 122 30.31 2.21 -16.65
N LYS A 123 30.38 1.16 -17.50
CA LYS A 123 31.59 0.83 -18.25
C LYS A 123 31.66 1.48 -19.63
N LEU A 124 30.53 1.62 -20.32
CA LEU A 124 30.48 1.99 -21.73
C LEU A 124 29.77 3.33 -21.98
N GLY A 125 29.15 3.93 -20.95
CA GLY A 125 28.34 5.15 -21.11
C GLY A 125 27.10 4.92 -21.98
N GLN A 126 26.68 3.66 -22.16
CA GLN A 126 25.55 3.30 -23.01
C GLN A 126 24.29 3.12 -22.16
N PHE A 127 23.28 3.94 -22.45
CA PHE A 127 21.99 3.94 -21.74
C PHE A 127 20.93 3.06 -22.41
N THR A 128 21.33 2.26 -23.40
CA THR A 128 20.40 1.39 -24.14
C THR A 128 20.04 0.17 -23.29
N MET A 129 18.74 0.00 -23.04
CA MET A 129 18.18 -1.11 -22.29
C MET A 129 17.26 -1.95 -23.19
N PRO A 130 17.53 -3.26 -23.35
CA PRO A 130 16.60 -4.16 -24.02
C PRO A 130 15.41 -4.45 -23.09
N ILE A 131 14.21 -4.13 -23.55
CA ILE A 131 12.96 -4.50 -22.88
C ILE A 131 12.54 -5.89 -23.38
N THR A 132 12.51 -6.85 -22.47
CA THR A 132 12.15 -8.24 -22.75
C THR A 132 10.66 -8.48 -22.53
N SER A 133 10.07 -9.42 -23.26
CA SER A 133 8.68 -9.83 -23.00
C SER A 133 8.51 -10.45 -21.61
N GLY A 134 9.55 -11.15 -21.13
CA GLY A 134 9.61 -11.67 -19.77
C GLY A 134 9.48 -10.58 -18.70
N PHE A 135 10.15 -9.43 -18.86
CA PHE A 135 10.01 -8.30 -17.93
C PHE A 135 8.59 -7.76 -17.91
N LEU A 136 7.97 -7.53 -19.08
CA LEU A 136 6.62 -6.97 -19.15
C LEU A 136 5.57 -7.88 -18.50
N ILE A 137 5.59 -9.17 -18.83
CA ILE A 137 4.60 -10.14 -18.33
C ILE A 137 4.82 -10.39 -16.84
N SER A 138 6.07 -10.57 -16.40
CA SER A 138 6.37 -10.77 -14.97
C SER A 138 5.99 -9.54 -14.13
N SER A 139 6.22 -8.33 -14.65
CA SER A 139 5.80 -7.09 -13.98
C SER A 139 4.28 -6.99 -13.86
N LEU A 140 3.54 -7.32 -14.92
CA LEU A 140 2.08 -7.35 -14.90
C LEU A 140 1.55 -8.34 -13.86
N LEU A 141 2.10 -9.57 -13.84
CA LEU A 141 1.74 -10.58 -12.84
C LEU A 141 2.06 -10.11 -11.41
N ALA A 142 3.23 -9.50 -11.19
CA ALA A 142 3.63 -8.98 -9.90
C ALA A 142 2.67 -7.90 -9.39
N VAL A 143 2.21 -6.99 -10.26
CA VAL A 143 1.22 -5.97 -9.91
C VAL A 143 -0.12 -6.62 -9.52
N VAL A 144 -0.60 -7.59 -10.29
CA VAL A 144 -1.85 -8.32 -9.98
C VAL A 144 -1.75 -9.04 -8.63
N ILE A 145 -0.64 -9.73 -8.39
CA ILE A 145 -0.38 -10.41 -7.11
C ILE A 145 -0.33 -9.40 -5.95
N ALA A 146 0.32 -8.24 -6.14
CA ALA A 146 0.40 -7.21 -5.10
C ALA A 146 -0.98 -6.69 -4.69
N PHE A 147 -1.87 -6.39 -5.64
CA PHE A 147 -3.25 -5.98 -5.34
C PHE A 147 -4.05 -7.11 -4.68
N GLY A 148 -3.91 -8.35 -5.17
CA GLY A 148 -4.58 -9.52 -4.58
C GLY A 148 -4.15 -9.76 -3.13
N VAL A 149 -2.84 -9.70 -2.86
CA VAL A 149 -2.26 -9.83 -1.52
C VAL A 149 -2.72 -8.70 -0.62
N TYR A 150 -2.65 -7.44 -1.07
CA TYR A 150 -3.14 -6.30 -0.29
C TYR A 150 -4.61 -6.45 0.10
N GLY A 151 -5.48 -6.81 -0.86
CA GLY A 151 -6.90 -7.01 -0.61
C GLY A 151 -7.19 -8.19 0.32
N TYR A 152 -6.47 -9.31 0.17
CA TYR A 152 -6.60 -10.46 1.05
C TYR A 152 -6.11 -10.16 2.47
N PHE A 153 -4.96 -9.49 2.60
CA PHE A 153 -4.36 -9.19 3.89
C PHE A 153 -5.19 -8.20 4.70
N THR A 154 -5.61 -7.10 4.09
CA THR A 154 -6.41 -6.06 4.77
C THR A 154 -7.77 -6.59 5.22
N ARG A 155 -8.46 -7.43 4.43
CA ARG A 155 -9.75 -8.02 4.81
C ARG A 155 -9.68 -9.06 5.92
N ASN A 156 -8.54 -9.74 6.04
CA ASN A 156 -8.34 -10.82 7.01
C ASN A 156 -7.37 -10.43 8.13
N SER A 157 -7.13 -9.13 8.37
CA SER A 157 -6.15 -8.63 9.36
C SER A 157 -6.33 -9.28 10.73
N PHE A 158 -7.57 -9.32 11.23
CA PHE A 158 -7.91 -9.97 12.51
C PHE A 158 -7.64 -11.48 12.55
N GLU A 159 -7.80 -12.19 11.42
CA GLU A 159 -7.54 -13.64 11.36
C GLU A 159 -6.05 -13.96 11.41
N PHE A 160 -5.22 -13.09 10.81
CA PHE A 160 -3.77 -13.18 10.90
C PHE A 160 -3.26 -12.92 12.32
N SER A 161 -3.92 -12.03 13.06
CA SER A 161 -3.58 -11.66 14.43
C SER A 161 -3.92 -12.74 15.45
N LYS A 162 -5.02 -13.50 15.25
CA LYS A 162 -5.41 -14.65 16.08
C LYS A 162 -4.45 -15.85 16.02
N HIS A 163 -3.26 -15.70 15.43
CA HIS A 163 -2.20 -16.72 15.34
C HIS A 163 -2.71 -18.06 14.79
N ASN A 164 -3.65 -18.03 13.84
CA ASN A 164 -4.09 -19.25 13.18
C ASN A 164 -2.98 -19.75 12.24
N ARG A 165 -2.11 -20.61 12.78
CA ARG A 165 -0.94 -21.15 12.11
C ARG A 165 -1.26 -21.78 10.76
N LYS A 166 -2.44 -22.39 10.60
CA LYS A 166 -2.87 -22.99 9.34
C LYS A 166 -3.07 -21.93 8.25
N THR A 167 -3.81 -20.87 8.53
CA THR A 167 -4.07 -19.78 7.58
C THR A 167 -2.78 -19.07 7.17
N GLN A 168 -1.89 -18.82 8.13
CA GLN A 168 -0.57 -18.22 7.86
C GLN A 168 0.29 -19.11 6.94
N ILE A 169 0.36 -20.42 7.22
CA ILE A 169 1.13 -21.37 6.39
C ILE A 169 0.56 -21.44 4.97
N VAL A 170 -0.77 -21.56 4.82
CA VAL A 170 -1.43 -21.61 3.51
C VAL A 170 -1.13 -20.35 2.71
N PHE A 171 -1.21 -19.17 3.35
CA PHE A 171 -0.88 -17.90 2.72
C PHE A 171 0.59 -17.84 2.27
N ILE A 172 1.53 -18.23 3.13
CA ILE A 172 2.97 -18.24 2.79
C ILE A 172 3.26 -19.17 1.63
N ILE A 173 2.68 -20.38 1.62
CA ILE A 173 2.85 -21.35 0.53
C ILE A 173 2.29 -20.77 -0.78
N GLY A 174 1.06 -20.22 -0.74
CA GLY A 174 0.43 -19.61 -1.91
C GLY A 174 1.22 -18.43 -2.47
N PHE A 175 1.70 -17.54 -1.59
CA PHE A 175 2.52 -16.39 -1.97
C PHE A 175 3.86 -16.82 -2.58
N THR A 176 4.51 -17.83 -1.98
CA THR A 176 5.78 -18.37 -2.49
C THR A 176 5.58 -19.01 -3.87
N ALA A 177 4.52 -19.78 -4.06
CA ALA A 177 4.18 -20.38 -5.34
C ALA A 177 3.89 -19.32 -6.42
N ALA A 178 3.12 -18.28 -6.07
CA ALA A 178 2.84 -17.18 -6.98
C ALA A 178 4.12 -16.44 -7.43
N TRP A 179 5.04 -16.18 -6.50
CA TRP A 179 6.34 -15.59 -6.82
C TRP A 179 7.24 -16.50 -7.67
N ALA A 180 7.20 -17.81 -7.42
CA ALA A 180 7.92 -18.76 -8.26
C ALA A 180 7.42 -18.71 -9.70
N VAL A 181 6.10 -18.59 -9.93
CA VAL A 181 5.53 -18.42 -11.27
C VAL A 181 6.05 -17.15 -11.94
N VAL A 182 6.02 -16.00 -11.24
CA VAL A 182 6.55 -14.73 -11.76
C VAL A 182 8.01 -14.86 -12.21
N MET A 183 8.84 -15.49 -11.39
CA MET A 183 10.26 -15.71 -11.69
C MET A 183 10.46 -16.66 -12.87
N LEU A 184 9.72 -17.77 -12.93
CA LEU A 184 9.78 -18.71 -14.04
C LEU A 184 9.39 -18.02 -15.35
N THR A 185 8.28 -17.27 -15.38
CA THR A 185 7.86 -16.51 -16.56
C THR A 185 8.96 -15.54 -17.03
N LYS A 186 9.60 -14.84 -16.09
CA LYS A 186 10.71 -13.94 -16.41
C LYS A 186 11.88 -14.68 -17.06
N VAL A 187 12.28 -15.83 -16.52
CA VAL A 187 13.41 -16.63 -17.03
C VAL A 187 13.11 -17.22 -18.41
N PHE A 188 11.93 -17.83 -18.58
CA PHE A 188 11.55 -18.47 -19.84
C PHE A 188 11.39 -17.48 -20.99
N MET A 189 10.80 -16.31 -20.71
CA MET A 189 10.50 -15.30 -21.74
C MET A 189 11.54 -14.17 -21.81
N GLY A 190 12.56 -14.18 -20.94
CA GLY A 190 13.59 -13.15 -20.88
C GLY A 190 14.54 -13.10 -22.07
N LYS A 191 14.56 -14.13 -22.91
CA LYS A 191 15.38 -14.17 -24.13
C LYS A 191 14.81 -13.37 -25.30
N ASN A 192 13.50 -13.07 -25.26
CA ASN A 192 12.80 -12.42 -26.35
C ASN A 192 12.80 -10.90 -26.13
N THR A 193 13.78 -10.22 -26.72
CA THR A 193 13.85 -8.76 -26.72
C THR A 193 12.83 -8.18 -27.69
N ILE A 194 11.91 -7.35 -27.20
CA ILE A 194 10.89 -6.71 -28.04
C ILE A 194 11.46 -5.42 -28.64
N ILE A 195 12.05 -4.58 -27.80
CA ILE A 195 12.53 -3.27 -28.19
C ILE A 195 13.72 -2.87 -27.32
N SER A 196 14.65 -2.09 -27.88
CA SER A 196 15.76 -1.49 -27.14
C SER A 196 15.59 0.02 -27.12
N ILE A 197 15.43 0.60 -25.93
CA ILE A 197 15.19 2.04 -25.75
C ILE A 197 16.22 2.58 -24.75
N ASN A 198 16.53 3.87 -24.84
CA ASN A 198 17.29 4.55 -23.79
C ASN A 198 16.50 4.56 -22.47
N CYS A 199 17.09 3.99 -21.41
CA CYS A 199 16.44 3.82 -20.11
C CYS A 199 16.07 5.14 -19.42
N ILE A 200 16.66 6.27 -19.85
CA ILE A 200 16.34 7.60 -19.31
C ILE A 200 14.91 8.01 -19.68
N TYR A 201 14.41 7.68 -20.88
CA TYR A 201 13.09 8.15 -21.31
C TYR A 201 11.95 7.62 -20.42
N PRO A 202 11.86 6.30 -20.12
CA PRO A 202 10.84 5.81 -19.20
C PRO A 202 10.99 6.37 -17.78
N ILE A 203 12.22 6.58 -17.30
CA ILE A 203 12.47 7.17 -15.96
C ILE A 203 11.90 8.59 -15.91
N VAL A 204 12.23 9.44 -16.88
CA VAL A 204 11.76 10.82 -16.93
C VAL A 204 10.23 10.86 -17.06
N PHE A 205 9.66 10.02 -17.92
CA PHE A 205 8.21 9.92 -18.09
C PHE A 205 7.51 9.53 -16.78
N LEU A 206 7.98 8.49 -16.09
CA LEU A 206 7.40 8.03 -14.82
C LEU A 206 7.60 9.05 -13.70
N ALA A 207 8.73 9.77 -13.67
CA ALA A 207 8.98 10.83 -12.70
C ALA A 207 8.01 12.01 -12.90
N ILE A 208 7.78 12.44 -14.14
CA ILE A 208 6.81 13.49 -14.47
C ILE A 208 5.39 13.04 -14.08
N ALA A 209 5.01 11.82 -14.48
CA ALA A 209 3.69 11.26 -14.14
C ALA A 209 3.48 11.18 -12.62
N PHE A 210 4.50 10.76 -11.86
CA PHE A 210 4.46 10.70 -10.41
C PHE A 210 4.23 12.09 -9.79
N VAL A 211 5.00 13.10 -10.23
CA VAL A 211 4.84 14.48 -9.72
C VAL A 211 3.44 15.01 -10.03
N LEU A 212 2.94 14.82 -11.26
CA LEU A 212 1.60 15.27 -11.64
C LEU A 212 0.51 14.60 -10.79
N LEU A 213 0.53 13.28 -10.67
CA LEU A 213 -0.46 12.53 -9.88
C LEU A 213 -0.41 12.95 -8.41
N LYS A 214 0.78 13.09 -7.83
CA LYS A 214 0.95 13.56 -6.45
C LYS A 214 0.36 14.96 -6.25
N THR A 215 0.61 15.88 -7.17
CA THR A 215 0.06 17.25 -7.06
C THR A 215 -1.46 17.28 -7.18
N LEU A 216 -2.05 16.45 -8.04
CA LEU A 216 -3.50 16.33 -8.17
C LEU A 216 -4.13 15.73 -6.91
N GLU A 217 -3.50 14.71 -6.33
CA GLU A 217 -3.96 14.08 -5.09
C GLU A 217 -3.93 15.07 -3.93
N ASP A 218 -2.83 15.80 -3.77
CA ASP A 218 -2.69 16.84 -2.74
C ASP A 218 -3.72 17.96 -2.89
N GLN A 219 -4.02 18.39 -4.12
CA GLN A 219 -5.05 19.39 -4.39
C GLN A 219 -6.45 18.87 -4.04
N TYR A 220 -6.76 17.65 -4.44
CA TYR A 220 -8.05 17.02 -4.17
C TYR A 220 -8.30 16.87 -2.66
N VAL A 221 -7.32 16.35 -1.92
CA VAL A 221 -7.41 16.20 -0.45
C VAL A 221 -7.57 17.54 0.27
N ASN A 222 -6.85 18.58 -0.17
CA ASN A 222 -6.98 19.92 0.41
C ASN A 222 -8.34 20.57 0.11
N ASN A 223 -8.91 20.34 -1.07
CA ASN A 223 -10.23 20.85 -1.43
C ASN A 223 -11.35 20.14 -0.66
N LEU A 224 -11.24 18.82 -0.47
CA LEU A 224 -12.08 18.07 0.47
C LEU A 224 -12.04 18.76 1.83
N PHE A 225 -10.87 19.01 2.39
CA PHE A 225 -10.78 19.66 3.70
C PHE A 225 -11.50 21.03 3.76
N LYS A 226 -11.33 21.89 2.76
CA LYS A 226 -11.94 23.23 2.72
C LYS A 226 -13.46 23.24 2.53
N THR A 227 -14.02 22.21 1.92
CA THR A 227 -15.46 22.16 1.62
C THR A 227 -16.26 21.65 2.82
N TYR A 228 -15.58 21.08 3.83
CA TYR A 228 -16.21 20.32 4.92
C TYR A 228 -15.81 20.79 6.32
N ASN A 229 -15.19 21.98 6.44
CA ASN A 229 -15.02 22.79 7.66
C ASN A 229 -15.57 24.19 7.41
#